data_AF-A0AAE3JNJ3-F1
#
_entry.id   AF-A0AAE3JNJ3-F1
#
_cell.length_a   1.000
_cell.length_b   1.000
_cell.length_c   1.000
_cell.angle_alpha   90.00
_cell.angle_beta   90.00
_cell.angle_gamma   90.00
#
_symmetry.space_group_name_H-M   'P 1'
#
loop_
_entity.id
_entity.type
_entity.pdbx_description
1 polymer ?
#
loop_
_entity_poly.entity_id
_entity_poly.type
_entity_poly.pdbx_seq_one_letter_code
_entity_poly.pdbx_strand_id
1 'polypeptide(L)'
;MQAQLGFCGGNSGDPIFTETFGTGITSYQLPVGTTSYTFTNGLPNDGFYTVSSNTNFFGWHDIDDHTPNDINGRMLVINADFTAGEFYRTTISGLCENTTYEFSSWMINLLPSTTQCPNGGIPINVRFEIWDNTDTNLLARGDTGSISGTVNPNWEQYALVFQTLSAQTSVILKMLNNGDGGCGNDLAIDDIVFRTCGDTVVIEDTSNNTIAYICEDQFPFSTQLTAIPDFAIFSSHFYQWQESTDGINWVDIIGENNQSYTAPPLNNITFYRVLVAEDAVNLANLSCNSSSEIFEIRAITFPNTPISNGDLMACENDNTPLRVNVASNVKVNWYDAAAGGNLLQANSTIYNPHGIPGIYYAEAETELGGCLSTTRTALEATYFEMPIVTDETLEFCENTTITLSANPTNPDIVTSYLWSNGAITEQINVSNLGTYTVRVNSGTCSVTKTIQLNQIDNPVIENVTSDGNEIVIDATSNTGNLLYSLNGNIFQSNNTFFNVDGGLYTVYVKDRNCSHITTQTYLHFYIPKYFTPNNDGENDAFDLKGIEYYLSSTVSIFNRYGKLLKRSRNRPFSWNGTFNNELLPTDDYWYVVVIDGQRFTGHVTLKR
;
A
#
# COMPACT_ATOMS: atom_id res chain seq x y z
N MET A 1 63.70 19.94 5.28
CA MET A 1 62.34 20.48 5.42
C MET A 1 61.59 20.01 4.19
N GLN A 2 60.72 19.01 4.38
CA GLN A 2 59.96 18.38 3.31
C GLN A 2 58.93 19.40 2.84
N ALA A 3 59.07 19.87 1.61
CA ALA A 3 57.92 20.44 0.96
C ALA A 3 57.48 19.44 -0.09
N GLN A 4 56.47 18.69 0.31
CA GLN A 4 55.69 17.87 -0.58
C GLN A 4 54.70 18.82 -1.24
N LEU A 5 54.69 18.84 -2.58
CA LEU A 5 53.68 19.57 -3.31
C LEU A 5 52.30 19.15 -2.82
N GLY A 6 51.42 20.13 -2.66
CA GLY A 6 50.14 19.94 -2.03
C GLY A 6 49.23 21.13 -2.29
N PHE A 7 47.96 20.81 -2.48
CA PHE A 7 46.88 21.79 -2.55
C PHE A 7 46.40 22.08 -1.12
N CYS A 8 45.81 23.25 -0.92
CA CYS A 8 45.11 23.55 0.32
C CYS A 8 43.90 22.64 0.50
N GLY A 9 43.72 22.15 1.72
CA GLY A 9 42.44 21.62 2.17
C GLY A 9 41.43 22.74 2.45
N GLY A 10 40.16 22.39 2.67
CA GLY A 10 39.13 23.34 3.11
C GLY A 10 38.56 24.20 1.97
N ASN A 11 38.17 25.44 2.30
CA ASN A 11 37.55 26.40 1.39
C ASN A 11 38.62 27.33 0.79
N SER A 12 38.84 27.24 -0.53
CA SER A 12 39.77 28.12 -1.23
C SER A 12 39.03 29.36 -1.72
N GLY A 13 39.50 30.54 -1.30
CA GLY A 13 38.95 31.81 -1.76
C GLY A 13 39.17 32.07 -3.25
N ASP A 14 38.63 33.18 -3.76
CA ASP A 14 38.88 33.62 -5.13
C ASP A 14 40.39 33.87 -5.39
N PRO A 15 40.87 33.68 -6.64
CA PRO A 15 42.25 33.99 -6.99
C PRO A 15 42.59 35.44 -6.68
N ILE A 16 43.66 35.66 -5.93
CA ILE A 16 44.22 36.99 -5.72
C ILE A 16 45.20 37.37 -6.86
N PHE A 17 45.70 36.37 -7.57
CA PHE A 17 46.55 36.52 -8.75
C PHE A 17 46.27 35.40 -9.75
N THR A 18 46.32 35.73 -11.04
CA THR A 18 46.22 34.78 -12.16
C THR A 18 47.12 35.27 -13.30
N GLU A 19 47.95 34.39 -13.84
CA GLU A 19 48.73 34.61 -15.06
C GLU A 19 48.48 33.45 -16.02
N THR A 20 47.87 33.77 -17.15
CA THR A 20 47.54 32.83 -18.25
C THR A 20 48.36 33.14 -19.51
N PHE A 21 49.34 34.05 -19.42
CA PHE A 21 50.14 34.56 -20.53
C PHE A 21 49.35 35.19 -21.71
N GLY A 22 48.05 35.36 -21.54
CA GLY A 22 47.13 36.00 -22.47
C GLY A 22 46.89 35.22 -23.77
N THR A 23 46.25 35.86 -24.75
CA THR A 23 45.87 35.22 -26.02
C THR A 23 46.54 35.86 -27.24
N GLY A 24 46.68 35.09 -28.31
CA GLY A 24 46.97 35.51 -29.68
C GLY A 24 48.10 34.73 -30.35
N ILE A 25 48.19 34.88 -31.66
CA ILE A 25 49.05 34.05 -32.53
C ILE A 25 50.52 34.49 -32.62
N THR A 26 50.87 35.65 -32.06
CA THR A 26 52.24 36.19 -32.12
C THR A 26 52.92 36.01 -30.77
N SER A 27 54.07 35.35 -30.77
CA SER A 27 54.88 35.24 -29.56
C SER A 27 55.32 36.61 -29.04
N TYR A 28 55.50 36.72 -27.73
CA TYR A 28 55.98 37.96 -27.11
C TYR A 28 57.05 37.71 -26.05
N GLN A 29 57.84 38.75 -25.83
CA GLN A 29 58.90 38.75 -24.84
C GLN A 29 58.34 39.10 -23.47
N LEU A 30 58.68 38.29 -22.46
CA LEU A 30 58.33 38.59 -21.06
C LEU A 30 59.04 39.87 -20.59
N PRO A 31 58.50 40.56 -19.57
CA PRO A 31 59.16 41.73 -18.99
C PRO A 31 60.62 41.46 -18.60
N VAL A 32 61.45 42.50 -18.70
CA VAL A 32 62.87 42.40 -18.33
C VAL A 32 62.99 41.98 -16.86
N GLY A 33 63.76 40.92 -16.61
CA GLY A 33 63.98 40.38 -15.28
C GLY A 33 63.03 39.25 -14.88
N THR A 34 62.07 38.87 -15.71
CA THR A 34 61.19 37.70 -15.48
C THR A 34 61.89 36.37 -15.75
N THR A 35 62.92 36.35 -16.60
CA THR A 35 63.69 35.15 -16.90
C THR A 35 65.13 35.49 -17.27
N SER A 36 66.04 34.55 -17.06
CA SER A 36 67.42 34.59 -17.52
C SER A 36 67.60 34.04 -18.95
N TYR A 37 66.58 33.39 -19.49
CA TYR A 37 66.59 32.74 -20.80
C TYR A 37 66.48 33.76 -21.93
N THR A 38 66.97 33.39 -23.12
CA THR A 38 66.94 34.26 -24.30
C THR A 38 65.62 34.14 -25.05
N PHE A 39 64.94 35.26 -25.29
CA PHE A 39 63.69 35.24 -26.05
C PHE A 39 63.89 34.90 -27.53
N THR A 40 62.97 34.13 -28.11
CA THR A 40 62.86 33.93 -29.56
C THR A 40 61.41 33.98 -30.06
N ASN A 41 61.25 34.48 -31.29
CA ASN A 41 59.99 34.43 -32.05
C ASN A 41 59.86 33.16 -32.92
N GLY A 42 60.88 32.30 -32.92
CA GLY A 42 60.92 31.07 -33.70
C GLY A 42 61.29 29.87 -32.82
N LEU A 43 61.95 28.88 -33.41
CA LEU A 43 62.37 27.67 -32.72
C LEU A 43 63.32 28.02 -31.55
N PRO A 44 62.97 27.70 -30.29
CA PRO A 44 63.84 27.91 -29.13
C PRO A 44 64.97 26.88 -29.11
N ASN A 45 66.22 27.36 -29.02
CA ASN A 45 67.37 26.51 -28.72
C ASN A 45 67.53 26.38 -27.19
N ASP A 46 68.40 25.49 -26.74
CA ASP A 46 68.73 25.33 -25.32
C ASP A 46 69.11 26.69 -24.70
N GLY A 47 68.45 27.05 -23.58
CA GLY A 47 68.58 28.36 -22.93
C GLY A 47 67.69 29.46 -23.51
N PHE A 48 66.74 29.11 -24.38
CA PHE A 48 65.75 30.04 -24.94
C PHE A 48 64.34 29.78 -24.40
N TYR A 49 63.54 30.84 -24.44
CA TYR A 49 62.10 30.76 -24.18
C TYR A 49 61.29 31.46 -25.27
N THR A 50 60.02 31.11 -25.32
CA THR A 50 59.01 31.86 -26.07
C THR A 50 57.68 31.82 -25.31
N VAL A 51 56.85 32.83 -25.46
CA VAL A 51 55.46 32.78 -24.99
C VAL A 51 54.59 32.60 -26.22
N SER A 52 54.00 31.41 -26.39
CA SER A 52 53.44 30.96 -27.67
C SER A 52 52.10 30.28 -27.47
N SER A 53 51.25 30.31 -28.50
CA SER A 53 49.95 29.61 -28.49
C SER A 53 50.01 28.17 -28.97
N ASN A 54 51.19 27.70 -29.37
CA ASN A 54 51.47 26.29 -29.63
C ASN A 54 52.95 25.98 -29.41
N THR A 55 53.29 24.70 -29.42
CA THR A 55 54.65 24.18 -29.22
C THR A 55 55.22 23.43 -30.42
N ASN A 56 54.68 23.66 -31.63
CA ASN A 56 55.14 23.00 -32.86
C ASN A 56 56.49 23.55 -33.36
N PHE A 57 57.54 23.34 -32.56
CA PHE A 57 58.88 23.86 -32.81
C PHE A 57 59.87 22.73 -33.12
N PHE A 58 60.07 21.80 -32.19
CA PHE A 58 61.20 20.87 -32.25
C PHE A 58 60.88 19.48 -31.69
N GLY A 59 60.32 18.59 -32.52
CA GLY A 59 60.07 17.18 -32.11
C GLY A 59 59.23 17.00 -30.83
N TRP A 60 58.67 18.10 -30.33
CA TRP A 60 57.85 18.20 -29.14
C TRP A 60 56.42 17.82 -29.47
N HIS A 61 55.62 17.61 -28.43
CA HIS A 61 54.17 17.61 -28.59
C HIS A 61 53.73 18.95 -29.19
N ASP A 62 52.84 18.90 -30.18
CA ASP A 62 52.14 20.07 -30.71
C ASP A 62 50.85 20.23 -29.89
N ILE A 63 50.87 21.14 -28.92
CA ILE A 63 49.79 21.38 -27.97
C ILE A 63 49.39 22.85 -27.97
N ASP A 64 48.12 23.10 -27.67
CA ASP A 64 47.64 24.41 -27.24
C ASP A 64 47.96 24.63 -25.75
N ASP A 65 47.73 25.83 -25.25
CA ASP A 65 47.83 26.16 -23.83
C ASP A 65 46.74 25.45 -22.99
N HIS A 66 46.77 25.63 -21.66
CA HIS A 66 45.86 24.93 -20.77
C HIS A 66 44.56 25.72 -20.49
N THR A 67 44.58 27.04 -20.65
CA THR A 67 43.48 27.93 -20.25
C THR A 67 42.16 27.57 -20.96
N PRO A 68 41.12 27.14 -20.23
CA PRO A 68 39.87 26.73 -20.88
C PRO A 68 39.11 27.89 -21.53
N ASN A 69 38.53 27.63 -22.70
CA ASN A 69 37.63 28.54 -23.43
C ASN A 69 38.28 29.83 -23.93
N ASP A 70 39.59 29.84 -24.16
CA ASP A 70 40.21 30.88 -24.96
C ASP A 70 40.57 30.38 -26.37
N ILE A 71 40.94 31.31 -27.26
CA ILE A 71 41.29 30.98 -28.64
C ILE A 71 42.68 31.54 -28.88
N ASN A 72 43.62 30.65 -29.21
CA ASN A 72 45.04 30.94 -29.23
C ASN A 72 45.52 31.43 -27.85
N GLY A 73 45.07 30.83 -26.75
CA GLY A 73 45.72 31.04 -25.46
C GLY A 73 47.21 30.74 -25.56
N ARG A 74 48.00 31.40 -24.72
CA ARG A 74 49.46 31.31 -24.76
C ARG A 74 49.95 30.66 -23.50
N MET A 75 51.08 30.00 -23.61
CA MET A 75 51.82 29.40 -22.50
C MET A 75 53.27 29.85 -22.57
N LEU A 76 53.96 29.83 -21.43
CA LEU A 76 55.40 30.02 -21.40
C LEU A 76 56.08 28.71 -21.77
N VAL A 77 56.80 28.71 -22.89
CA VAL A 77 57.55 27.57 -23.43
C VAL A 77 59.03 27.77 -23.17
N ILE A 78 59.67 26.77 -22.55
CA ILE A 78 61.07 26.79 -22.12
C ILE A 78 61.81 25.62 -22.77
N ASN A 79 62.87 25.93 -23.53
CA ASN A 79 63.88 24.95 -23.91
C ASN A 79 65.05 25.05 -22.91
N ALA A 80 65.24 24.05 -22.07
CA ALA A 80 66.14 24.13 -20.92
C ALA A 80 67.62 24.38 -21.32
N ASP A 81 68.30 25.24 -20.59
CA ASP A 81 69.75 25.46 -20.76
C ASP A 81 70.54 24.21 -20.31
N PHE A 82 71.73 24.00 -20.85
CA PHE A 82 72.69 22.97 -20.42
C PHE A 82 73.12 23.09 -18.95
N THR A 83 72.72 24.17 -18.27
CA THR A 83 72.94 24.37 -16.84
C THR A 83 71.60 24.54 -16.13
N ALA A 84 71.35 23.71 -15.13
CA ALA A 84 70.20 23.86 -14.23
C ALA A 84 70.12 25.27 -13.62
N GLY A 85 68.93 25.84 -13.52
CA GLY A 85 68.77 27.21 -13.04
C GLY A 85 67.36 27.78 -13.10
N GLU A 86 67.23 29.02 -12.66
CA GLU A 86 65.99 29.79 -12.68
C GLU A 86 65.58 30.16 -14.10
N PHE A 87 64.37 29.75 -14.51
CA PHE A 87 63.81 30.04 -15.82
C PHE A 87 62.60 31.00 -15.76
N TYR A 88 62.00 31.19 -14.59
CA TYR A 88 60.89 32.13 -14.42
C TYR A 88 60.90 32.72 -13.01
N ARG A 89 60.68 34.04 -12.92
CA ARG A 89 60.44 34.75 -11.66
C ARG A 89 59.42 35.86 -11.84
N THR A 90 58.57 36.05 -10.84
CA THR A 90 57.61 37.16 -10.83
C THR A 90 57.29 37.61 -9.40
N THR A 91 56.93 38.88 -9.25
CA THR A 91 56.46 39.43 -7.97
C THR A 91 54.95 39.37 -7.92
N ILE A 92 54.42 38.76 -6.86
CA ILE A 92 52.99 38.68 -6.57
C ILE A 92 52.69 39.69 -5.47
N SER A 93 51.79 40.64 -5.73
CA SER A 93 51.43 41.71 -4.80
C SER A 93 49.95 41.66 -4.46
N GLY A 94 49.56 42.34 -3.36
CA GLY A 94 48.17 42.37 -2.90
C GLY A 94 47.84 41.27 -1.91
N LEU A 95 48.84 40.51 -1.47
CA LEU A 95 48.69 39.49 -0.43
C LEU A 95 48.41 40.15 0.93
N CYS A 96 47.82 39.37 1.83
CA CYS A 96 47.61 39.73 3.22
C CYS A 96 48.70 39.17 4.10
N GLU A 97 48.96 39.84 5.21
CA GLU A 97 49.92 39.38 6.21
C GLU A 97 49.36 38.17 6.98
N ASN A 98 50.23 37.32 7.54
CA ASN A 98 49.85 36.16 8.36
C ASN A 98 48.74 35.30 7.73
N THR A 99 48.76 35.13 6.41
CA THR A 99 47.70 34.47 5.65
C THR A 99 48.28 33.29 4.90
N THR A 100 47.61 32.14 4.99
CA THR A 100 47.97 30.94 4.26
C THR A 100 47.45 31.02 2.82
N TYR A 101 48.34 30.78 1.86
CA TYR A 101 48.09 30.82 0.42
C TYR A 101 48.48 29.52 -0.25
N GLU A 102 47.74 29.16 -1.29
CA GLU A 102 48.11 28.18 -2.30
C GLU A 102 48.65 28.91 -3.52
N PHE A 103 49.87 28.58 -3.94
CA PHE A 103 50.33 28.78 -5.31
C PHE A 103 50.02 27.50 -6.10
N SER A 104 49.56 27.64 -7.35
CA SER A 104 49.53 26.54 -8.31
C SER A 104 49.91 26.99 -9.72
N SER A 105 50.37 26.04 -10.54
CA SER A 105 50.62 26.23 -11.97
C SER A 105 50.45 24.90 -12.70
N TRP A 106 49.91 24.98 -13.92
CA TRP A 106 49.88 23.86 -14.85
C TRP A 106 51.20 23.76 -15.59
N MET A 107 51.68 22.54 -15.76
CA MET A 107 52.96 22.27 -16.42
C MET A 107 52.89 20.99 -17.25
N ILE A 108 53.68 20.95 -18.32
CA ILE A 108 53.79 19.79 -19.21
C ILE A 108 55.23 19.57 -19.65
N ASN A 109 55.64 18.30 -19.74
CA ASN A 109 56.86 17.92 -20.44
C ASN A 109 56.59 17.89 -21.95
N LEU A 110 57.27 18.75 -22.70
CA LEU A 110 57.08 18.88 -24.14
C LEU A 110 57.68 17.72 -24.93
N LEU A 111 58.59 16.95 -24.35
CA LEU A 111 59.26 15.85 -25.03
C LEU A 111 58.37 14.59 -25.08
N PRO A 112 58.06 14.04 -26.27
CA PRO A 112 57.36 12.78 -26.39
C PRO A 112 58.21 11.60 -25.91
N SER A 113 57.58 10.58 -25.33
CA SER A 113 58.29 9.34 -24.93
C SER A 113 58.90 8.56 -26.09
N THR A 114 58.45 8.85 -27.31
CA THR A 114 58.96 8.27 -28.58
C THR A 114 60.15 9.03 -29.16
N THR A 115 60.71 9.99 -28.40
CA THR A 115 61.85 10.80 -28.80
C THR A 115 63.07 9.98 -29.25
N GLN A 116 63.88 10.57 -30.13
CA GLN A 116 65.18 10.03 -30.53
C GLN A 116 66.30 10.32 -29.52
N CYS A 117 65.98 11.04 -28.44
CA CYS A 117 66.94 11.32 -27.36
C CYS A 117 67.41 10.02 -26.67
N PRO A 118 68.71 9.91 -26.32
CA PRO A 118 69.22 8.78 -25.56
C PRO A 118 68.42 8.57 -24.26
N ASN A 119 68.16 7.30 -23.91
CA ASN A 119 67.43 6.90 -22.70
C ASN A 119 66.02 7.51 -22.55
N GLY A 120 65.37 7.94 -23.64
CA GLY A 120 64.03 8.55 -23.60
C GLY A 120 64.03 10.04 -23.29
N GLY A 121 65.21 10.67 -23.28
CA GLY A 121 65.39 12.10 -23.01
C GLY A 121 65.45 12.45 -21.53
N ILE A 122 65.89 13.68 -21.25
CA ILE A 122 66.00 14.18 -19.89
C ILE A 122 64.58 14.55 -19.39
N PRO A 123 64.10 14.02 -18.25
CA PRO A 123 62.80 14.39 -17.71
C PRO A 123 62.83 15.82 -17.15
N ILE A 124 61.68 16.51 -17.19
CA ILE A 124 61.57 17.81 -16.52
C ILE A 124 61.52 17.60 -15.01
N ASN A 125 62.14 18.51 -14.25
CA ASN A 125 62.05 18.52 -12.80
C ASN A 125 62.13 19.96 -12.34
N VAL A 126 60.99 20.52 -11.93
CA VAL A 126 60.88 21.93 -11.57
C VAL A 126 60.81 22.07 -10.06
N ARG A 127 61.57 23.02 -9.54
CA ARG A 127 61.48 23.51 -8.17
C ARG A 127 60.77 24.84 -8.14
N PHE A 128 59.68 24.91 -7.38
CA PHE A 128 59.02 26.15 -7.03
C PHE A 128 59.63 26.70 -5.76
N GLU A 129 59.86 28.00 -5.70
CA GLU A 129 60.29 28.69 -4.49
C GLU A 129 59.46 29.97 -4.32
N ILE A 130 58.95 30.18 -3.11
CA ILE A 130 58.26 31.39 -2.69
C ILE A 130 59.18 32.12 -1.71
N TRP A 131 59.63 33.30 -2.11
CA TRP A 131 60.50 34.15 -1.30
C TRP A 131 59.75 35.38 -0.82
N ASP A 132 60.24 35.99 0.25
CA ASP A 132 59.83 37.34 0.63
C ASP A 132 60.13 38.35 -0.48
N ASN A 133 59.53 39.54 -0.37
CA ASN A 133 59.65 40.59 -1.38
C ASN A 133 61.06 41.22 -1.48
N THR A 134 61.94 40.94 -0.52
CA THR A 134 63.35 41.36 -0.54
C THR A 134 64.28 40.32 -1.15
N ASP A 135 63.77 39.16 -1.54
CA ASP A 135 64.53 38.04 -2.09
C ASP A 135 65.63 37.53 -1.15
N THR A 136 65.33 37.50 0.15
CA THR A 136 66.27 37.16 1.22
C THR A 136 65.82 36.00 2.09
N ASN A 137 64.52 35.81 2.28
CA ASN A 137 63.96 34.74 3.09
C ASN A 137 63.08 33.82 2.24
N LEU A 138 63.41 32.53 2.24
CA LEU A 138 62.62 31.49 1.60
C LEU A 138 61.45 31.11 2.51
N LEU A 139 60.22 31.33 2.04
CA LEU A 139 58.99 31.04 2.78
C LEU A 139 58.53 29.61 2.57
N ALA A 140 58.56 29.16 1.31
CA ALA A 140 58.26 27.80 0.94
C ALA A 140 59.05 27.42 -0.32
N ARG A 141 59.28 26.13 -0.51
CA ARG A 141 59.81 25.58 -1.76
C ARG A 141 59.08 24.29 -2.08
N GLY A 142 59.21 23.69 -3.25
CA GLY A 142 58.64 22.37 -3.53
C GLY A 142 59.17 21.83 -4.86
N ASP A 143 59.35 20.52 -4.96
CA ASP A 143 59.91 19.88 -6.15
C ASP A 143 58.85 18.98 -6.80
N THR A 144 58.69 19.09 -8.12
CA THR A 144 57.75 18.24 -8.89
C THR A 144 58.19 16.78 -8.92
N GLY A 145 59.46 16.52 -8.63
CA GLY A 145 60.10 15.27 -9.00
C GLY A 145 60.32 15.22 -10.51
N SER A 146 60.77 14.05 -11.00
CA SER A 146 61.00 13.85 -12.43
C SER A 146 59.69 13.54 -13.14
N ILE A 147 59.34 14.36 -14.12
CA ILE A 147 58.19 14.17 -15.01
C ILE A 147 58.74 13.72 -16.35
N SER A 148 58.58 12.44 -16.65
CA SER A 148 59.03 11.85 -17.91
C SER A 148 58.12 12.23 -19.08
N GLY A 149 58.69 12.24 -20.28
CA GLY A 149 57.91 12.39 -21.50
C GLY A 149 56.88 11.27 -21.65
N THR A 150 55.72 11.61 -22.20
CA THR A 150 54.58 10.70 -22.41
C THR A 150 54.29 10.51 -23.90
N VAL A 151 53.50 9.49 -24.26
CA VAL A 151 53.10 9.25 -25.67
C VAL A 151 52.15 10.34 -26.16
N ASN A 152 51.19 10.71 -25.31
CA ASN A 152 50.25 11.80 -25.55
C ASN A 152 50.58 12.95 -24.57
N PRO A 153 50.41 14.22 -24.97
CA PRO A 153 50.63 15.33 -24.07
C PRO A 153 49.74 15.24 -22.83
N ASN A 154 50.30 15.55 -21.66
CA ASN A 154 49.60 15.55 -20.38
C ASN A 154 49.97 16.79 -19.57
N TRP A 155 49.02 17.72 -19.44
CA TRP A 155 49.14 18.85 -18.51
C TRP A 155 48.90 18.34 -17.09
N GLU A 156 49.80 18.68 -16.19
CA GLU A 156 49.71 18.31 -14.78
C GLU A 156 49.80 19.57 -13.91
N GLN A 157 48.89 19.70 -12.96
CA GLN A 157 48.88 20.81 -12.03
C GLN A 157 49.73 20.50 -10.82
N TYR A 158 50.54 21.47 -10.42
CA TYR A 158 51.36 21.39 -9.23
C TYR A 158 51.11 22.60 -8.34
N ALA A 159 51.13 22.37 -7.03
CA ALA A 159 50.80 23.39 -6.04
C ALA A 159 51.75 23.36 -4.84
N LEU A 160 51.88 24.52 -4.20
CA LEU A 160 52.66 24.73 -3.00
C LEU A 160 51.89 25.66 -2.05
N VAL A 161 51.74 25.22 -0.81
CA VAL A 161 51.16 26.03 0.26
C VAL A 161 52.26 26.79 1.00
N PHE A 162 52.01 28.06 1.30
CA PHE A 162 52.91 28.89 2.10
C PHE A 162 52.10 29.88 2.95
N GLN A 163 52.74 30.45 3.97
CA GLN A 163 52.13 31.51 4.79
C GLN A 163 52.96 32.79 4.65
N THR A 164 52.29 33.92 4.47
CA THR A 164 52.94 35.23 4.52
C THR A 164 53.31 35.60 5.95
N LEU A 165 54.36 36.42 6.11
CA LEU A 165 54.77 36.95 7.40
C LEU A 165 54.01 38.23 7.77
N SER A 166 54.16 38.71 9.01
CA SER A 166 53.59 39.99 9.43
C SER A 166 54.10 41.15 8.57
N ALA A 167 53.19 42.07 8.23
CA ALA A 167 53.34 43.19 7.30
C ALA A 167 53.73 42.81 5.85
N GLN A 168 53.74 41.52 5.51
CA GLN A 168 54.14 41.05 4.18
C GLN A 168 52.93 41.02 3.23
N THR A 169 52.96 41.88 2.21
CA THR A 169 51.87 42.03 1.23
C THR A 169 52.26 41.60 -0.19
N SER A 170 53.47 41.04 -0.33
CA SER A 170 53.98 40.51 -1.59
C SER A 170 55.00 39.40 -1.38
N VAL A 171 55.14 38.54 -2.39
CA VAL A 171 56.16 37.49 -2.48
C VAL A 171 56.80 37.48 -3.86
N ILE A 172 57.94 36.81 -3.98
CA ILE A 172 58.57 36.49 -5.26
C ILE A 172 58.40 35.00 -5.51
N LEU A 173 57.70 34.66 -6.58
CA LEU A 173 57.67 33.30 -7.12
C LEU A 173 58.90 33.10 -8.00
N LYS A 174 59.63 32.00 -7.78
CA LYS A 174 60.70 31.52 -8.66
C LYS A 174 60.41 30.10 -9.08
N MET A 175 60.65 29.81 -10.35
CA MET A 175 60.62 28.46 -10.90
C MET A 175 61.99 28.15 -11.48
N LEU A 176 62.57 27.06 -10.99
CA LEU A 176 63.91 26.63 -11.34
C LEU A 176 63.84 25.24 -11.93
N ASN A 177 64.64 24.99 -12.95
CA ASN A 177 64.90 23.66 -13.42
C ASN A 177 65.97 23.02 -12.52
N ASN A 178 65.67 21.86 -11.93
CA ASN A 178 66.59 21.11 -11.08
C ASN A 178 67.61 20.30 -11.90
N GLY A 179 67.31 20.00 -13.16
CA GLY A 179 68.17 19.24 -14.06
C GLY A 179 68.82 20.12 -15.13
N ASP A 180 69.93 19.65 -15.68
CA ASP A 180 70.53 20.24 -16.88
C ASP A 180 69.66 19.94 -18.10
N GLY A 181 69.64 20.85 -19.07
CA GLY A 181 68.97 20.69 -20.37
C GLY A 181 69.79 19.88 -21.38
N GLY A 182 69.43 20.01 -22.64
CA GLY A 182 70.02 19.27 -23.77
C GLY A 182 68.94 18.50 -24.53
N CYS A 183 69.08 17.18 -24.64
CA CYS A 183 68.06 16.36 -25.34
C CYS A 183 66.89 16.04 -24.39
N GLY A 184 66.01 17.03 -24.17
CA GLY A 184 64.88 16.99 -23.25
C GLY A 184 65.00 18.03 -22.13
N ASN A 185 64.19 17.86 -21.09
CA ASN A 185 64.00 18.84 -20.02
C ASN A 185 63.29 20.13 -20.49
N ASP A 186 62.56 20.03 -21.60
CA ASP A 186 61.79 21.11 -22.19
C ASP A 186 60.35 21.08 -21.68
N LEU A 187 59.83 22.23 -21.29
CA LEU A 187 58.53 22.33 -20.65
C LEU A 187 57.72 23.51 -21.15
N ALA A 188 56.41 23.42 -20.96
CA ALA A 188 55.54 24.58 -20.94
C ALA A 188 54.86 24.72 -19.58
N ILE A 189 54.62 25.95 -19.16
CA ILE A 189 53.81 26.29 -17.99
C ILE A 189 52.68 27.23 -18.37
N ASP A 190 51.58 27.13 -17.65
CA ASP A 190 50.41 27.97 -17.80
C ASP A 190 49.63 28.09 -16.48
N ASP A 191 48.62 28.97 -16.46
CA ASP A 191 47.62 29.09 -15.39
C ASP A 191 48.24 29.20 -13.99
N ILE A 192 49.15 30.18 -13.81
CA ILE A 192 49.75 30.46 -12.50
C ILE A 192 48.73 31.18 -11.62
N VAL A 193 48.38 30.58 -10.49
CA VAL A 193 47.34 31.07 -9.59
C VAL A 193 47.85 31.20 -8.16
N PHE A 194 47.44 32.28 -7.48
CA PHE A 194 47.52 32.38 -6.01
C PHE A 194 46.12 32.53 -5.43
N ARG A 195 45.77 31.70 -4.45
CA ARG A 195 44.48 31.74 -3.74
C ARG A 195 44.70 31.69 -2.24
N THR A 196 43.84 32.34 -1.48
CA THR A 196 43.81 32.18 -0.03
C THR A 196 43.22 30.82 0.34
N CYS A 197 43.76 30.25 1.40
CA CYS A 197 43.26 29.01 1.98
C CYS A 197 42.54 29.34 3.27
N GLY A 198 41.36 28.77 3.47
CA GLY A 198 40.61 28.92 4.71
C GLY A 198 39.93 27.63 5.13
N ASP A 199 39.55 27.58 6.39
CA ASP A 199 38.78 26.47 6.93
C ASP A 199 37.36 26.45 6.34
N THR A 200 36.78 25.25 6.25
CA THR A 200 35.33 25.12 6.10
C THR A 200 34.69 25.46 7.44
N VAL A 201 33.70 26.36 7.44
CA VAL A 201 33.04 26.80 8.68
C VAL A 201 31.54 26.55 8.58
N VAL A 202 31.03 25.74 9.52
CA VAL A 202 29.59 25.49 9.69
C VAL A 202 29.08 26.31 10.86
N ILE A 203 27.85 26.80 10.78
CA ILE A 203 27.15 27.44 11.90
C ILE A 203 26.10 26.48 12.42
N GLU A 204 26.11 26.27 13.73
CA GLU A 204 25.11 25.44 14.41
C GLU A 204 24.44 26.19 15.56
N ASP A 205 23.18 25.85 15.83
CA ASP A 205 22.49 26.27 17.04
C ASP A 205 22.80 25.35 18.25
N THR A 206 22.24 25.65 19.42
CA THR A 206 22.39 24.83 20.63
C THR A 206 21.90 23.38 20.52
N SER A 207 21.15 23.05 19.47
CA SER A 207 20.63 21.71 19.17
C SER A 207 21.36 21.06 17.99
N ASN A 208 22.49 21.63 17.55
CA ASN A 208 23.29 21.20 16.41
C ASN A 208 22.54 21.26 15.06
N ASN A 209 21.51 22.10 14.94
CA ASN A 209 20.87 22.35 13.65
C ASN A 209 21.65 23.41 12.89
N THR A 210 21.61 23.37 11.56
CA THR A 210 22.16 24.41 10.67
C THR A 210 21.09 25.35 10.12
N ILE A 211 19.82 25.08 10.40
CA ILE A 211 18.65 25.90 10.07
C ILE A 211 17.66 25.79 11.24
N ALA A 212 17.09 26.91 11.66
CA ALA A 212 16.03 26.93 12.67
C ALA A 212 14.66 27.13 12.00
N TYR A 213 13.78 26.14 12.13
CA TYR A 213 12.38 26.23 11.70
C TYR A 213 11.49 26.59 12.88
N ILE A 214 10.87 27.77 12.84
CA ILE A 214 10.14 28.35 13.95
C ILE A 214 8.71 28.65 13.53
N CYS A 215 7.74 28.26 14.35
CA CYS A 215 6.34 28.56 14.08
C CYS A 215 6.05 30.05 14.28
N GLU A 216 5.10 30.60 13.53
CA GLU A 216 4.81 32.04 13.57
C GLU A 216 4.39 32.59 14.95
N ASP A 217 3.86 31.75 15.85
CA ASP A 217 3.51 32.08 17.24
C ASP A 217 4.67 31.97 18.23
N GLN A 218 5.79 31.40 17.82
CA GLN A 218 7.00 31.28 18.64
C GLN A 218 7.88 32.53 18.55
N PHE A 219 7.53 33.50 17.70
CA PHE A 219 8.19 34.79 17.67
C PHE A 219 7.74 35.69 18.85
N PRO A 220 8.66 36.47 19.44
CA PRO A 220 10.04 36.65 19.00
C PRO A 220 10.98 35.51 19.42
N PHE A 221 11.84 35.08 18.49
CA PHE A 221 12.74 33.92 18.66
C PHE A 221 14.20 34.37 18.76
N SER A 222 14.96 33.74 19.65
CA SER A 222 16.39 33.97 19.87
C SER A 222 17.08 32.62 20.06
N THR A 223 18.29 32.49 19.52
CA THR A 223 19.12 31.30 19.65
C THR A 223 20.58 31.69 19.74
N GLN A 224 21.38 30.83 20.38
CA GLN A 224 22.84 30.93 20.34
C GLN A 224 23.35 30.13 19.16
N LEU A 225 24.15 30.81 18.33
CA LEU A 225 24.84 30.26 17.17
C LEU A 225 26.32 30.09 17.52
N THR A 226 26.95 29.04 17.01
CA THR A 226 28.38 28.80 17.15
C THR A 226 28.99 28.49 15.79
N ALA A 227 30.07 29.19 15.46
CA ALA A 227 30.90 28.91 14.30
C ALA A 227 31.85 27.76 14.59
N ILE A 228 31.85 26.73 13.74
CA ILE A 228 32.62 25.50 13.90
C ILE A 228 33.53 25.35 12.67
N PRO A 229 34.80 25.78 12.76
CA PRO A 229 35.81 25.52 11.75
C PRO A 229 36.17 24.02 11.68
N ASP A 230 36.63 23.54 10.52
CA ASP A 230 37.20 22.20 10.35
C ASP A 230 38.66 22.09 10.83
N PHE A 231 39.31 23.22 11.15
CA PHE A 231 40.70 23.34 11.60
C PHE A 231 41.71 22.74 10.60
N ALA A 232 41.37 22.73 9.31
CA ALA A 232 42.22 22.16 8.27
C ALA A 232 43.41 23.05 7.90
N ILE A 233 43.26 24.36 7.98
CA ILE A 233 44.20 25.38 7.49
C ILE A 233 44.58 26.36 8.59
N PHE A 234 43.59 26.99 9.23
CA PHE A 234 43.85 28.07 10.19
C PHE A 234 44.28 27.54 11.55
N SER A 235 45.38 28.10 12.06
CA SER A 235 45.90 27.80 13.40
C SER A 235 45.28 28.68 14.50
N SER A 236 44.76 29.84 14.12
CA SER A 236 43.97 30.75 14.95
C SER A 236 42.75 31.24 14.18
N HIS A 237 41.69 31.62 14.89
CA HIS A 237 40.43 32.03 14.28
C HIS A 237 39.96 33.35 14.86
N PHE A 238 39.74 34.31 13.98
CA PHE A 238 39.06 35.55 14.29
C PHE A 238 37.76 35.58 13.52
N TYR A 239 36.71 36.10 14.15
CA TYR A 239 35.35 36.05 13.63
C TYR A 239 34.80 37.45 13.42
N GLN A 240 33.95 37.61 12.40
CA GLN A 240 33.06 38.75 12.24
C GLN A 240 31.70 38.24 11.81
N TRP A 241 30.72 38.27 12.72
CA TRP A 241 29.36 37.86 12.40
C TRP A 241 28.69 38.87 11.46
N GLN A 242 27.90 38.33 10.53
CA GLN A 242 27.11 39.10 9.59
C GLN A 242 25.66 38.64 9.60
N GLU A 243 24.75 39.57 9.39
CA GLU A 243 23.32 39.29 9.23
C GLU A 243 22.83 39.72 7.85
N SER A 244 21.73 39.11 7.41
CA SER A 244 21.05 39.46 6.17
C SER A 244 19.54 39.23 6.29
N THR A 245 18.77 39.99 5.52
CA THR A 245 17.30 39.84 5.39
C THR A 245 16.88 39.14 4.10
N ASP A 246 17.82 38.96 3.15
CA ASP A 246 17.56 38.36 1.84
C ASP A 246 18.53 37.20 1.50
N GLY A 247 19.52 36.94 2.37
CA GLY A 247 20.55 35.91 2.17
C GLY A 247 21.62 36.30 1.14
N ILE A 248 21.56 37.50 0.58
CA ILE A 248 22.42 37.96 -0.52
C ILE A 248 23.24 39.18 -0.07
N ASN A 249 22.60 40.16 0.54
CA ASN A 249 23.22 41.38 1.03
C ASN A 249 23.53 41.23 2.51
N TRP A 250 24.81 41.30 2.87
CA TRP A 250 25.31 41.03 4.21
C TRP A 250 25.83 42.29 4.88
N VAL A 251 25.52 42.44 6.18
CA VAL A 251 25.96 43.57 7.00
C VAL A 251 26.67 43.02 8.24
N ASP A 252 27.81 43.62 8.60
CA ASP A 252 28.53 43.29 9.83
C ASP A 252 27.71 43.63 11.07
N ILE A 253 27.63 42.67 11.99
CA ILE A 253 27.06 42.90 13.31
C ILE A 253 28.16 43.50 14.19
N ILE A 254 28.00 44.79 14.52
CA ILE A 254 29.05 45.59 15.14
C ILE A 254 29.45 45.00 16.51
N GLY A 255 30.73 44.62 16.63
CA GLY A 255 31.33 44.13 17.88
C GLY A 255 31.17 42.63 18.14
N GLU A 256 30.50 41.91 17.25
CA GLU A 256 30.28 40.47 17.37
C GLU A 256 31.42 39.69 16.70
N ASN A 257 32.50 39.54 17.46
CA ASN A 257 33.78 38.98 17.00
C ASN A 257 34.18 37.68 17.71
N ASN A 258 33.25 37.09 18.46
CA ASN A 258 33.46 35.83 19.18
C ASN A 258 33.05 34.63 18.31
N GLN A 259 33.55 33.44 18.67
CA GLN A 259 33.16 32.19 18.00
C GLN A 259 31.66 31.89 18.12
N SER A 260 31.05 32.29 19.24
CA SER A 260 29.60 32.16 19.47
C SER A 260 28.93 33.53 19.45
N TYR A 261 27.71 33.58 18.93
CA TYR A 261 26.87 34.76 18.84
C TYR A 261 25.45 34.42 19.30
N THR A 262 24.85 35.29 20.12
CA THR A 262 23.44 35.14 20.51
C THR A 262 22.59 36.07 19.67
N ALA A 263 21.84 35.50 18.73
CA ALA A 263 20.90 36.24 17.91
C ALA A 263 19.85 36.93 18.80
N PRO A 264 19.57 38.23 18.63
CA PRO A 264 18.54 38.93 19.40
C PRO A 264 17.16 38.34 19.09
N PRO A 265 16.12 38.68 19.88
CA PRO A 265 14.76 38.26 19.57
C PRO A 265 14.30 38.84 18.21
N LEU A 266 14.14 37.97 17.22
CA LEU A 266 13.74 38.31 15.84
C LEU A 266 12.23 38.24 15.65
N ASN A 267 11.70 38.88 14.60
CA ASN A 267 10.26 38.83 14.25
C ASN A 267 10.01 38.45 12.78
N ASN A 268 11.07 38.14 12.04
CA ASN A 268 11.06 37.87 10.62
C ASN A 268 12.16 36.87 10.27
N ILE A 269 12.19 36.46 9.00
CA ILE A 269 13.27 35.62 8.46
C ILE A 269 14.56 36.43 8.49
N THR A 270 15.60 35.83 9.06
CA THR A 270 16.94 36.41 9.15
C THR A 270 17.96 35.32 8.84
N PHE A 271 19.00 35.70 8.12
CA PHE A 271 20.13 34.85 7.79
C PHE A 271 21.37 35.32 8.54
N TYR A 272 22.18 34.37 8.98
CA TYR A 272 23.47 34.63 9.60
C TYR A 272 24.57 33.91 8.86
N ARG A 273 25.73 34.55 8.79
CA ARG A 273 27.00 33.92 8.42
C ARG A 273 28.12 34.53 9.25
N VAL A 274 29.31 33.94 9.18
CA VAL A 274 30.50 34.49 9.83
C VAL A 274 31.64 34.57 8.82
N LEU A 275 32.37 35.69 8.82
CA LEU A 275 33.67 35.79 8.18
C LEU A 275 34.73 35.30 9.14
N VAL A 276 35.66 34.48 8.64
CA VAL A 276 36.73 33.87 9.44
C VAL A 276 38.08 34.16 8.78
N ALA A 277 39.05 34.57 9.60
CA ALA A 277 40.42 34.80 9.17
C ALA A 277 41.42 34.30 10.21
N GLU A 278 42.64 33.99 9.76
CA GLU A 278 43.72 33.53 10.63
C GLU A 278 44.29 34.65 11.52
N ASP A 279 44.20 35.91 11.07
CA ASP A 279 44.60 37.11 11.80
C ASP A 279 43.47 38.15 11.79
N ALA A 280 43.28 38.85 12.92
CA ALA A 280 42.25 39.87 13.09
C ALA A 280 42.32 41.00 12.05
N VAL A 281 43.53 41.36 11.59
CA VAL A 281 43.71 42.44 10.60
C VAL A 281 43.06 42.09 9.24
N ASN A 282 42.95 40.80 8.94
CA ASN A 282 42.47 40.30 7.65
C ASN A 282 40.93 40.19 7.59
N LEU A 283 40.23 40.28 8.73
CA LEU A 283 38.76 40.22 8.75
C LEU A 283 38.11 41.30 7.89
N ALA A 284 38.68 42.50 7.83
CA ALA A 284 38.14 43.59 7.02
C ALA A 284 38.50 43.48 5.52
N ASN A 285 39.41 42.58 5.15
CA ASN A 285 39.83 42.38 3.76
C ASN A 285 39.13 41.14 3.18
N LEU A 286 38.14 41.38 2.31
CA LEU A 286 37.36 40.32 1.66
C LEU A 286 38.19 39.33 0.84
N SER A 287 39.43 39.67 0.47
CA SER A 287 40.31 38.73 -0.25
C SER A 287 41.02 37.75 0.69
N CYS A 288 40.92 37.94 2.01
CA CYS A 288 41.76 37.29 3.02
C CYS A 288 40.98 36.74 4.21
N ASN A 289 39.67 36.62 4.05
CA ASN A 289 38.80 35.89 4.95
C ASN A 289 38.02 34.86 4.13
N SER A 290 37.50 33.84 4.80
CA SER A 290 36.52 32.92 4.24
C SER A 290 35.16 33.17 4.89
N SER A 291 34.09 33.03 4.13
CA SER A 291 32.73 33.02 4.68
C SER A 291 32.31 31.61 5.04
N SER A 292 31.61 31.46 6.16
CA SER A 292 30.89 30.23 6.50
C SER A 292 29.74 29.95 5.55
N GLU A 293 29.16 28.76 5.69
CA GLU A 293 27.81 28.49 5.22
C GLU A 293 26.78 29.41 5.90
N ILE A 294 25.58 29.51 5.30
CA ILE A 294 24.49 30.36 5.80
C ILE A 294 23.64 29.58 6.81
N PHE A 295 23.42 30.16 7.98
CA PHE A 295 22.40 29.74 8.91
C PHE A 295 21.11 30.54 8.68
N GLU A 296 19.99 29.85 8.45
CA GLU A 296 18.69 30.48 8.23
C GLU A 296 17.76 30.29 9.43
N ILE A 297 17.14 31.38 9.90
CA ILE A 297 15.98 31.32 10.79
C ILE A 297 14.73 31.51 9.93
N ARG A 298 13.99 30.43 9.71
CA ARG A 298 12.81 30.40 8.86
C ARG A 298 11.53 30.36 9.68
N ALA A 299 10.63 31.31 9.41
CA ALA A 299 9.27 31.28 9.91
C ALA A 299 8.42 30.26 9.11
N ILE A 300 7.77 29.35 9.82
CA ILE A 300 6.80 28.40 9.27
C ILE A 300 5.40 28.86 9.67
N THR A 301 4.56 29.13 8.67
CA THR A 301 3.14 29.46 8.88
C THR A 301 2.37 28.24 9.35
N PHE A 302 1.31 28.43 10.14
CA PHE A 302 0.46 27.31 10.52
C PHE A 302 -0.13 26.59 9.29
N PRO A 303 -0.23 25.25 9.33
CA PRO A 303 -0.91 24.53 8.29
C PRO A 303 -2.41 24.81 8.36
N ASN A 304 -3.08 24.81 7.20
CA ASN A 304 -4.54 24.81 7.16
C ASN A 304 -5.10 23.58 7.90
N THR A 305 -6.28 23.73 8.47
CA THR A 305 -7.01 22.62 9.07
C THR A 305 -7.25 21.50 8.05
N PRO A 306 -7.16 20.21 8.46
CA PRO A 306 -7.42 19.10 7.56
C PRO A 306 -8.81 19.17 6.92
N ILE A 307 -8.96 18.77 5.66
CA ILE A 307 -10.26 18.75 4.99
C ILE A 307 -10.89 17.36 5.15
N SER A 308 -12.07 17.27 5.77
CA SER A 308 -12.80 16.01 5.93
C SER A 308 -13.27 15.44 4.58
N ASN A 309 -13.15 14.13 4.41
CA ASN A 309 -13.73 13.39 3.28
C ASN A 309 -15.15 12.87 3.58
N GLY A 310 -15.76 13.30 4.68
CA GLY A 310 -17.10 12.91 5.12
C GLY A 310 -17.10 12.00 6.33
N ASP A 311 -18.24 11.97 7.01
CA ASP A 311 -18.49 11.12 8.18
C ASP A 311 -18.64 9.64 7.78
N LEU A 312 -18.39 8.74 8.72
CA LEU A 312 -18.46 7.30 8.54
C LEU A 312 -19.80 6.75 9.05
N MET A 313 -20.50 6.02 8.19
CA MET A 313 -21.67 5.22 8.55
C MET A 313 -21.44 3.77 8.12
N ALA A 314 -21.26 2.87 9.09
CA ALA A 314 -20.77 1.51 8.83
C ALA A 314 -21.41 0.46 9.75
N CYS A 315 -21.16 -0.82 9.47
CA CYS A 315 -21.50 -1.90 10.40
C CYS A 315 -20.44 -2.03 11.48
N GLU A 316 -20.82 -2.48 12.69
CA GLU A 316 -19.87 -2.62 13.83
C GLU A 316 -18.61 -3.44 13.51
N ASN A 317 -18.69 -4.37 12.55
CA ASN A 317 -17.57 -5.22 12.12
C ASN A 317 -16.83 -4.70 10.88
N ASP A 318 -17.17 -3.52 10.39
CA ASP A 318 -16.52 -2.87 9.25
C ASP A 318 -15.22 -2.18 9.69
N ASN A 319 -14.19 -2.24 8.85
CA ASN A 319 -12.88 -1.63 9.07
C ASN A 319 -12.65 -0.38 8.21
N THR A 320 -13.71 0.20 7.64
CA THR A 320 -13.63 1.40 6.82
C THR A 320 -13.09 2.58 7.66
N PRO A 321 -11.97 3.22 7.25
CA PRO A 321 -11.37 4.30 8.02
C PRO A 321 -12.00 5.65 7.70
N LEU A 322 -11.94 6.55 8.68
CA LEU A 322 -12.07 8.00 8.49
C LEU A 322 -10.88 8.53 7.69
N ARG A 323 -11.11 9.58 6.89
CA ARG A 323 -10.09 10.15 6.00
C ARG A 323 -10.16 11.68 5.98
N VAL A 324 -8.99 12.30 5.97
CA VAL A 324 -8.82 13.74 5.74
C VAL A 324 -7.77 14.00 4.67
N ASN A 325 -7.82 15.17 4.04
CA ASN A 325 -6.79 15.64 3.13
C ASN A 325 -6.05 16.83 3.73
N VAL A 326 -4.75 16.89 3.50
CA VAL A 326 -3.86 18.01 3.86
C VAL A 326 -2.95 18.35 2.68
N ALA A 327 -2.29 19.51 2.73
CA ALA A 327 -1.26 19.87 1.75
C ALA A 327 -0.02 18.95 1.86
N SER A 328 0.85 18.97 0.84
CA SER A 328 2.16 18.32 0.93
C SER A 328 3.00 18.90 2.07
N ASN A 329 3.87 18.09 2.69
CA ASN A 329 4.73 18.44 3.83
C ASN A 329 3.97 18.73 5.13
N VAL A 330 2.76 18.19 5.26
CA VAL A 330 1.93 18.23 6.47
C VAL A 330 1.55 16.79 6.81
N LYS A 331 1.74 16.42 8.08
CA LYS A 331 1.30 15.15 8.64
C LYS A 331 0.04 15.38 9.50
N VAL A 332 -0.70 14.30 9.76
CA VAL A 332 -1.97 14.37 10.52
C VAL A 332 -1.90 13.48 11.75
N ASN A 333 -2.34 14.03 12.88
CA ASN A 333 -2.48 13.32 14.15
C ASN A 333 -3.97 13.28 14.54
N TRP A 334 -4.45 12.13 15.02
CA TRP A 334 -5.85 11.88 15.39
C TRP A 334 -6.03 11.87 16.90
N TYR A 335 -7.12 12.47 17.37
CA TYR A 335 -7.44 12.64 18.79
C TYR A 335 -8.90 12.33 19.11
N ASP A 336 -9.18 12.03 20.38
CA ASP A 336 -10.52 11.81 20.92
C ASP A 336 -11.25 13.09 21.37
N ALA A 337 -10.60 14.26 21.26
CA ALA A 337 -11.16 15.55 21.68
C ALA A 337 -10.78 16.70 20.73
N ALA A 338 -11.64 17.73 20.69
CA ALA A 338 -11.46 18.93 19.86
C ALA A 338 -10.21 19.75 20.24
N ALA A 339 -9.77 19.66 21.50
CA ALA A 339 -8.53 20.23 22.01
C ALA A 339 -8.03 19.34 23.16
N GLY A 340 -6.70 19.18 23.29
CA GLY A 340 -6.13 18.24 24.25
C GLY A 340 -6.47 16.78 23.89
N GLY A 341 -6.93 16.01 24.89
CA GLY A 341 -7.33 14.61 24.69
C GLY A 341 -6.16 13.64 24.52
N ASN A 342 -6.47 12.39 24.22
CA ASN A 342 -5.49 11.34 23.94
C ASN A 342 -5.20 11.30 22.44
N LEU A 343 -3.92 11.15 22.12
CA LEU A 343 -3.47 10.83 20.76
C LEU A 343 -3.89 9.38 20.43
N LEU A 344 -4.72 9.23 19.42
CA LEU A 344 -5.23 7.94 18.94
C LEU A 344 -4.34 7.35 17.86
N GLN A 345 -3.85 8.18 16.94
CA GLN A 345 -2.95 7.77 15.87
C GLN A 345 -2.12 8.95 15.37
N ALA A 346 -0.80 8.77 15.23
CA ALA A 346 0.10 9.78 14.69
C ALA A 346 0.39 9.57 13.20
N ASN A 347 0.78 10.66 12.54
CA ASN A 347 1.37 10.67 11.20
C ASN A 347 0.56 9.90 10.14
N SER A 348 -0.76 10.09 10.12
CA SER A 348 -1.65 9.39 9.20
C SER A 348 -2.86 10.21 8.80
N THR A 349 -3.13 10.31 7.50
CA THR A 349 -4.36 10.93 6.96
C THR A 349 -5.59 10.02 7.09
N ILE A 350 -5.42 8.81 7.62
CA ILE A 350 -6.47 7.82 7.84
C ILE A 350 -6.51 7.38 9.30
N TYR A 351 -7.70 7.11 9.82
CA TYR A 351 -7.91 6.56 11.17
C TYR A 351 -9.04 5.53 11.17
N ASN A 352 -8.82 4.38 11.80
CA ASN A 352 -9.85 3.35 11.92
C ASN A 352 -10.45 3.39 13.34
N PRO A 353 -11.77 3.69 13.49
CA PRO A 353 -12.42 3.71 14.80
C PRO A 353 -12.72 2.33 15.38
N HIS A 354 -12.51 1.25 14.61
CA HIS A 354 -12.69 -0.14 15.05
C HIS A 354 -14.05 -0.45 15.68
N GLY A 355 -15.14 0.03 15.06
CA GLY A 355 -16.50 -0.23 15.55
C GLY A 355 -16.93 0.63 16.73
N ILE A 356 -16.10 1.56 17.22
CA ILE A 356 -16.45 2.45 18.33
C ILE A 356 -17.12 3.73 17.77
N PRO A 357 -18.40 3.99 18.08
CA PRO A 357 -19.05 5.22 17.64
C PRO A 357 -18.52 6.44 18.41
N GLY A 358 -18.42 7.58 17.73
CA GLY A 358 -17.95 8.82 18.34
C GLY A 358 -17.49 9.87 17.33
N ILE A 359 -17.08 11.03 17.86
CA ILE A 359 -16.46 12.09 17.05
C ILE A 359 -14.95 12.03 17.26
N TYR A 360 -14.21 11.99 16.15
CA TYR A 360 -12.76 11.95 16.09
C TYR A 360 -12.21 13.21 15.45
N TYR A 361 -11.03 13.63 15.88
CA TYR A 361 -10.47 14.94 15.52
C TYR A 361 -9.10 14.79 14.86
N ALA A 362 -8.98 15.28 13.63
CA ALA A 362 -7.72 15.33 12.90
C ALA A 362 -7.04 16.69 13.06
N GLU A 363 -5.78 16.69 13.47
CA GLU A 363 -4.90 17.86 13.62
C GLU A 363 -3.80 17.80 12.57
N ALA A 364 -3.55 18.90 11.86
CA ALA A 364 -2.44 19.00 10.92
C ALA A 364 -1.19 19.50 11.66
N GLU A 365 -0.03 18.96 11.30
CA GLU A 365 1.29 19.37 11.80
C GLU A 365 2.25 19.50 10.61
N THR A 366 2.96 20.61 10.48
CA THR A 366 3.99 20.74 9.43
C THR A 366 5.16 19.82 9.70
N GLU A 367 5.73 19.22 8.64
CA GLU A 367 6.93 18.37 8.78
C GLU A 367 8.16 19.18 9.25
N LEU A 368 8.26 20.43 8.80
CA LEU A 368 9.25 21.39 9.28
C LEU A 368 8.66 22.25 10.39
N GLY A 369 9.40 22.44 11.49
CA GLY A 369 8.99 23.27 12.63
C GLY A 369 7.91 22.68 13.54
N GLY A 370 7.16 21.65 13.11
CA GLY A 370 6.15 20.99 13.94
C GLY A 370 4.94 21.89 14.27
N CYS A 371 4.60 22.82 13.38
CA CYS A 371 3.56 23.80 13.61
C CYS A 371 2.17 23.18 13.45
N LEU A 372 1.34 23.35 14.47
CA LEU A 372 0.01 22.74 14.53
C LEU A 372 -1.04 23.64 13.88
N SER A 373 -2.04 23.04 13.26
CA SER A 373 -3.22 23.75 12.79
C SER A 373 -3.99 24.37 13.97
N THR A 374 -4.53 25.56 13.77
CA THR A 374 -5.24 26.31 14.83
C THR A 374 -6.50 25.64 15.37
N THR A 375 -7.14 24.79 14.58
CA THR A 375 -8.25 23.94 15.02
C THR A 375 -8.10 22.52 14.47
N ARG A 376 -8.88 21.59 15.02
CA ARG A 376 -8.96 20.21 14.52
C ARG A 376 -10.22 20.00 13.71
N THR A 377 -10.15 19.11 12.74
CA THR A 377 -11.29 18.72 11.90
C THR A 377 -12.02 17.56 12.54
N ALA A 378 -13.29 17.76 12.88
CA ALA A 378 -14.15 16.74 13.45
C ALA A 378 -14.73 15.84 12.35
N LEU A 379 -14.76 14.53 12.60
CA LEU A 379 -15.46 13.53 11.79
C LEU A 379 -16.23 12.60 12.71
N GLU A 380 -17.48 12.33 12.39
CA GLU A 380 -18.33 11.41 13.15
C GLU A 380 -18.25 9.99 12.58
N ALA A 381 -18.14 8.99 13.46
CA ALA A 381 -18.30 7.59 13.12
C ALA A 381 -19.56 7.05 13.80
N THR A 382 -20.50 6.56 12.99
CA THR A 382 -21.72 5.90 13.41
C THR A 382 -21.68 4.44 12.97
N TYR A 383 -21.93 3.53 13.92
CA TYR A 383 -21.97 2.10 13.66
C TYR A 383 -23.37 1.53 13.89
N PHE A 384 -23.78 0.61 13.03
CA PHE A 384 -25.05 -0.10 13.12
C PHE A 384 -24.82 -1.58 13.45
N GLU A 385 -25.61 -2.09 14.39
CA GLU A 385 -25.66 -3.51 14.72
C GLU A 385 -26.20 -4.33 13.53
N MET A 386 -25.70 -5.55 13.37
CA MET A 386 -26.20 -6.47 12.34
C MET A 386 -27.49 -7.17 12.81
N PRO A 387 -28.53 -7.26 11.97
CA PRO A 387 -29.70 -8.07 12.31
C PRO A 387 -29.32 -9.55 12.42
N ILE A 388 -29.93 -10.25 13.38
CA ILE A 388 -29.70 -11.68 13.62
C ILE A 388 -30.93 -12.43 13.11
N VAL A 389 -30.72 -13.29 12.11
CA VAL A 389 -31.75 -14.13 11.52
C VAL A 389 -31.25 -15.56 11.39
N THR A 390 -32.17 -16.52 11.39
CA THR A 390 -31.86 -17.94 11.23
C THR A 390 -32.64 -18.49 10.04
N ASP A 391 -31.94 -19.20 9.15
CA ASP A 391 -32.58 -19.90 8.04
C ASP A 391 -33.50 -21.02 8.55
N GLU A 392 -34.58 -21.29 7.83
CA GLU A 392 -35.55 -22.31 8.24
C GLU A 392 -36.13 -23.08 7.04
N THR A 393 -36.71 -24.24 7.35
CA THR A 393 -37.46 -25.05 6.38
C THR A 393 -38.88 -25.25 6.92
N LEU A 394 -39.88 -24.91 6.12
CA LEU A 394 -41.29 -25.01 6.47
C LEU A 394 -42.03 -25.89 5.46
N GLU A 395 -43.15 -26.45 5.89
CA GLU A 395 -44.04 -27.25 5.07
C GLU A 395 -45.44 -26.65 5.08
N PHE A 396 -46.15 -26.69 3.94
CA PHE A 396 -47.54 -26.25 3.84
C PHE A 396 -48.35 -27.21 2.97
N CYS A 397 -49.66 -27.29 3.22
CA CYS A 397 -50.53 -28.19 2.47
C CYS A 397 -50.82 -27.66 1.05
N GLU A 398 -50.98 -28.57 0.10
CA GLU A 398 -51.37 -28.22 -1.26
C GLU A 398 -52.67 -27.41 -1.30
N ASN A 399 -52.70 -26.38 -2.15
CA ASN A 399 -53.82 -25.43 -2.30
C ASN A 399 -54.15 -24.61 -1.03
N THR A 400 -53.23 -24.49 -0.07
CA THR A 400 -53.34 -23.56 1.05
C THR A 400 -52.28 -22.45 0.98
N THR A 401 -52.38 -21.49 1.91
CA THR A 401 -51.39 -20.42 2.08
C THR A 401 -50.69 -20.57 3.43
N ILE A 402 -49.42 -20.21 3.48
CA ILE A 402 -48.62 -20.10 4.71
C ILE A 402 -48.06 -18.69 4.86
N THR A 403 -47.94 -18.22 6.10
CA THR A 403 -47.29 -16.96 6.44
C THR A 403 -45.81 -17.21 6.72
N LEU A 404 -44.93 -16.59 5.93
CA LEU A 404 -43.49 -16.55 6.18
C LEU A 404 -43.16 -15.29 6.97
N SER A 405 -42.21 -15.37 7.91
CA SER A 405 -41.78 -14.24 8.73
C SER A 405 -40.27 -14.09 8.70
N ALA A 406 -39.77 -12.85 8.64
CA ALA A 406 -38.35 -12.59 8.82
C ALA A 406 -37.88 -12.96 10.23
N ASN A 407 -38.68 -12.65 11.26
CA ASN A 407 -38.47 -12.97 12.67
C ASN A 407 -37.02 -12.81 13.17
N PRO A 408 -36.44 -11.60 13.07
CA PRO A 408 -35.10 -11.33 13.59
C PRO A 408 -35.09 -11.44 15.13
N THR A 409 -34.00 -11.97 15.70
CA THR A 409 -33.85 -12.12 17.17
C THR A 409 -33.69 -10.76 17.88
N ASN A 410 -33.22 -9.74 17.17
CA ASN A 410 -33.07 -8.36 17.62
C ASN A 410 -33.92 -7.40 16.74
N PRO A 411 -35.25 -7.39 16.89
CA PRO A 411 -36.14 -6.64 16.00
C PRO A 411 -36.01 -5.11 16.16
N ASP A 412 -35.57 -4.62 17.32
CA ASP A 412 -35.57 -3.18 17.65
C ASP A 412 -34.60 -2.35 16.78
N ILE A 413 -33.61 -2.98 16.17
CA ILE A 413 -32.63 -2.32 15.29
C ILE A 413 -33.03 -2.33 13.81
N VAL A 414 -34.10 -3.07 13.45
CA VAL A 414 -34.45 -3.31 12.06
C VAL A 414 -35.16 -2.10 11.47
N THR A 415 -34.63 -1.60 10.35
CA THR A 415 -35.15 -0.42 9.66
C THR A 415 -36.04 -0.77 8.47
N SER A 416 -35.80 -1.91 7.80
CA SER A 416 -36.61 -2.34 6.65
C SER A 416 -36.41 -3.81 6.28
N TYR A 417 -37.37 -4.34 5.50
CA TYR A 417 -37.34 -5.68 4.91
C TYR A 417 -37.40 -5.58 3.38
N LEU A 418 -36.82 -6.56 2.68
CA LEU A 418 -37.01 -6.76 1.24
C LEU A 418 -37.01 -8.25 0.92
N TRP A 419 -38.18 -8.77 0.59
CA TRP A 419 -38.39 -10.16 0.18
C TRP A 419 -38.01 -10.38 -1.28
N SER A 420 -37.71 -11.64 -1.65
CA SER A 420 -37.42 -12.06 -3.03
C SER A 420 -38.54 -11.77 -4.03
N ASN A 421 -39.78 -11.60 -3.54
CA ASN A 421 -40.94 -11.20 -4.35
C ASN A 421 -41.15 -9.67 -4.40
N GLY A 422 -40.26 -8.88 -3.80
CA GLY A 422 -40.31 -7.42 -3.75
C GLY A 422 -41.13 -6.82 -2.60
N ALA A 423 -41.74 -7.64 -1.74
CA ALA A 423 -42.48 -7.14 -0.57
C ALA A 423 -41.53 -6.53 0.48
N ILE A 424 -42.03 -5.55 1.24
CA ILE A 424 -41.24 -4.80 2.24
C ILE A 424 -41.76 -4.93 3.68
N THR A 425 -42.69 -5.86 3.91
CA THR A 425 -43.28 -6.17 5.21
C THR A 425 -42.45 -7.20 5.96
N GLU A 426 -42.55 -7.28 7.29
CA GLU A 426 -41.88 -8.33 8.08
C GLU A 426 -42.38 -9.74 7.71
N GLN A 427 -43.65 -9.85 7.31
CA GLN A 427 -44.31 -11.10 6.96
C GLN A 427 -44.90 -11.05 5.55
N ILE A 428 -44.95 -12.21 4.89
CA ILE A 428 -45.64 -12.40 3.60
C ILE A 428 -46.49 -13.67 3.63
N ASN A 429 -47.61 -13.67 2.89
CA ASN A 429 -48.39 -14.88 2.66
C ASN A 429 -48.07 -15.44 1.28
N VAL A 430 -47.79 -16.74 1.21
CA VAL A 430 -47.41 -17.42 -0.03
C VAL A 430 -48.14 -18.74 -0.18
N SER A 431 -48.31 -19.19 -1.42
CA SER A 431 -48.99 -20.45 -1.79
C SER A 431 -48.16 -21.34 -2.70
N ASN A 432 -46.97 -20.89 -3.11
CA ASN A 432 -46.10 -21.63 -4.01
C ASN A 432 -44.89 -22.14 -3.23
N LEU A 433 -44.57 -23.43 -3.40
CA LEU A 433 -43.33 -24.00 -2.89
C LEU A 433 -42.10 -23.34 -3.54
N GLY A 434 -40.97 -23.41 -2.87
CA GLY A 434 -39.70 -22.88 -3.36
C GLY A 434 -38.89 -22.19 -2.28
N THR A 435 -37.82 -21.53 -2.70
CA THR A 435 -36.93 -20.80 -1.82
C THR A 435 -37.33 -19.32 -1.77
N TYR A 436 -37.63 -18.83 -0.58
CA TYR A 436 -37.86 -17.41 -0.31
C TYR A 436 -36.66 -16.82 0.42
N THR A 437 -36.29 -15.60 0.08
CA THR A 437 -35.27 -14.87 0.84
C THR A 437 -35.84 -13.55 1.31
N VAL A 438 -35.42 -13.09 2.48
CA VAL A 438 -35.71 -11.76 2.99
C VAL A 438 -34.43 -11.10 3.44
N ARG A 439 -34.11 -9.97 2.81
CA ARG A 439 -33.06 -9.06 3.29
C ARG A 439 -33.63 -8.23 4.42
N VAL A 440 -32.99 -8.30 5.58
CA VAL A 440 -33.32 -7.52 6.78
C VAL A 440 -32.24 -6.45 6.93
N ASN A 441 -32.63 -5.18 6.96
CA ASN A 441 -31.69 -4.06 7.06
C ASN A 441 -31.73 -3.40 8.45
N SER A 442 -30.58 -2.89 8.89
CA SER A 442 -30.39 -2.05 10.09
C SER A 442 -29.42 -0.93 9.69
N GLY A 443 -29.93 0.30 9.52
CA GLY A 443 -29.12 1.40 8.96
C GLY A 443 -28.48 1.03 7.62
N THR A 444 -27.15 1.04 7.56
CA THR A 444 -26.35 0.63 6.38
C THR A 444 -26.06 -0.88 6.32
N CYS A 445 -26.39 -1.64 7.36
CA CYS A 445 -26.16 -3.07 7.45
C CYS A 445 -27.33 -3.88 6.92
N SER A 446 -27.03 -5.06 6.37
CA SER A 446 -28.07 -6.01 5.98
C SER A 446 -27.62 -7.46 6.10
N VAL A 447 -28.56 -8.33 6.41
CA VAL A 447 -28.42 -9.79 6.40
C VAL A 447 -29.54 -10.39 5.56
N THR A 448 -29.32 -11.55 4.96
CA THR A 448 -30.37 -12.26 4.21
C THR A 448 -30.71 -13.56 4.91
N LYS A 449 -32.00 -13.73 5.26
CA LYS A 449 -32.58 -15.00 5.73
C LYS A 449 -33.10 -15.79 4.53
N THR A 450 -32.89 -17.10 4.53
CA THR A 450 -33.40 -18.05 3.55
C THR A 450 -34.45 -18.94 4.19
N ILE A 451 -35.59 -19.09 3.52
CA ILE A 451 -36.69 -19.96 3.93
C ILE A 451 -36.94 -20.94 2.79
N GLN A 452 -36.73 -22.23 3.05
CA GLN A 452 -37.10 -23.30 2.13
C GLN A 452 -38.53 -23.73 2.42
N LEU A 453 -39.44 -23.55 1.45
CA LEU A 453 -40.84 -23.91 1.59
C LEU A 453 -41.17 -25.14 0.75
N ASN A 454 -41.51 -26.25 1.40
CA ASN A 454 -41.93 -27.50 0.78
C ASN A 454 -43.45 -27.66 0.84
N GLN A 455 -44.05 -28.28 -0.17
CA GLN A 455 -45.48 -28.57 -0.20
C GLN A 455 -45.75 -30.01 0.27
N ILE A 456 -46.84 -30.22 1.00
CA ILE A 456 -47.42 -31.54 1.30
C ILE A 456 -48.56 -31.74 0.31
N ASP A 457 -48.41 -32.74 -0.56
CA ASP A 457 -49.39 -33.02 -1.62
C ASP A 457 -50.64 -33.67 -1.03
N ASN A 458 -51.81 -33.35 -1.61
CA ASN A 458 -53.03 -34.05 -1.23
C ASN A 458 -52.91 -35.54 -1.60
N PRO A 459 -53.44 -36.45 -0.76
CA PRO A 459 -53.31 -37.87 -1.02
C PRO A 459 -54.08 -38.28 -2.27
N VAL A 460 -53.51 -39.20 -3.04
CA VAL A 460 -54.17 -39.86 -4.16
C VAL A 460 -54.51 -41.29 -3.76
N ILE A 461 -55.78 -41.68 -3.87
CA ILE A 461 -56.19 -43.07 -3.66
C ILE A 461 -55.95 -43.82 -4.98
N GLU A 462 -54.95 -44.70 -5.00
CA GLU A 462 -54.56 -45.46 -6.18
C GLU A 462 -55.50 -46.65 -6.39
N ASN A 463 -55.80 -47.36 -5.30
CA ASN A 463 -56.61 -48.57 -5.35
C ASN A 463 -57.31 -48.84 -4.01
N VAL A 464 -58.46 -49.52 -4.09
CA VAL A 464 -59.15 -50.07 -2.93
C VAL A 464 -59.54 -51.50 -3.26
N THR A 465 -59.15 -52.45 -2.41
CA THR A 465 -59.36 -53.88 -2.65
C THR A 465 -60.04 -54.56 -1.48
N SER A 466 -60.72 -55.67 -1.79
CA SER A 466 -61.32 -56.57 -0.81
C SER A 466 -60.47 -57.83 -0.73
N ASP A 467 -59.97 -58.15 0.46
CA ASP A 467 -59.34 -59.45 0.75
C ASP A 467 -60.15 -60.16 1.82
N GLY A 468 -61.04 -61.07 1.41
CA GLY A 468 -62.02 -61.66 2.32
C GLY A 468 -62.87 -60.58 2.98
N ASN A 469 -62.92 -60.56 4.31
CA ASN A 469 -63.65 -59.57 5.10
C ASN A 469 -62.81 -58.33 5.46
N GLU A 470 -61.77 -58.05 4.69
CA GLU A 470 -60.88 -56.90 4.88
C GLU A 470 -61.00 -55.92 3.70
N ILE A 471 -60.86 -54.62 3.99
CA ILE A 471 -60.67 -53.58 2.97
C ILE A 471 -59.24 -53.06 3.10
N VAL A 472 -58.48 -53.13 2.01
CA VAL A 472 -57.12 -52.58 1.92
C VAL A 472 -57.15 -51.36 0.99
N ILE A 473 -56.60 -50.24 1.46
CA ILE A 473 -56.55 -48.97 0.72
C ILE A 473 -55.10 -48.69 0.34
N ASP A 474 -54.82 -48.54 -0.94
CA ASP A 474 -53.52 -48.10 -1.43
C ASP A 474 -53.63 -46.62 -1.81
N ALA A 475 -52.88 -45.78 -1.11
CA ALA A 475 -52.83 -44.34 -1.36
C ALA A 475 -51.41 -43.81 -1.29
N THR A 476 -51.16 -42.73 -2.02
CA THR A 476 -49.84 -42.09 -2.15
C THR A 476 -49.92 -40.61 -1.79
N SER A 477 -48.84 -40.09 -1.20
CA SER A 477 -48.53 -38.66 -1.08
C SER A 477 -47.01 -38.51 -1.07
N ASN A 478 -46.51 -37.30 -1.28
CA ASN A 478 -45.07 -37.03 -1.26
C ASN A 478 -44.43 -37.20 0.14
N THR A 479 -45.21 -37.13 1.22
CA THR A 479 -44.79 -37.37 2.62
C THR A 479 -44.97 -38.82 3.07
N GLY A 480 -45.95 -39.53 2.54
CA GLY A 480 -46.36 -40.87 2.97
C GLY A 480 -47.03 -40.95 4.36
N ASN A 481 -47.27 -39.83 5.04
CA ASN A 481 -47.83 -39.79 6.41
C ASN A 481 -49.36 -39.79 6.43
N LEU A 482 -49.94 -40.85 5.86
CA LEU A 482 -51.36 -40.95 5.60
C LEU A 482 -52.18 -41.50 6.76
N LEU A 483 -53.44 -41.09 6.80
CA LEU A 483 -54.47 -41.54 7.71
C LEU A 483 -55.71 -41.96 6.91
N TYR A 484 -56.30 -43.09 7.29
CA TYR A 484 -57.38 -43.76 6.57
C TYR A 484 -58.63 -43.86 7.45
N SER A 485 -59.82 -43.77 6.85
CA SER A 485 -61.11 -44.00 7.51
C SER A 485 -62.15 -44.58 6.56
N LEU A 486 -63.08 -45.38 7.08
CA LEU A 486 -64.28 -45.84 6.37
C LEU A 486 -65.56 -45.10 6.79
N ASN A 487 -65.51 -44.28 7.85
CA ASN A 487 -66.66 -43.58 8.40
C ASN A 487 -66.51 -42.05 8.43
N GLY A 488 -65.35 -41.52 8.00
CA GLY A 488 -65.05 -40.10 7.92
C GLY A 488 -64.73 -39.42 9.25
N ASN A 489 -64.85 -40.12 10.38
CA ASN A 489 -64.67 -39.55 11.73
C ASN A 489 -63.48 -40.14 12.48
N ILE A 490 -63.30 -41.46 12.42
CA ILE A 490 -62.22 -42.16 13.10
C ILE A 490 -61.17 -42.53 12.06
N PHE A 491 -59.98 -41.94 12.20
CA PHE A 491 -58.86 -42.18 11.32
C PHE A 491 -57.81 -43.06 11.98
N GLN A 492 -57.23 -43.97 11.22
CA GLN A 492 -56.13 -44.84 11.63
C GLN A 492 -54.94 -44.71 10.66
N SER A 493 -53.73 -45.02 11.12
CA SER A 493 -52.55 -45.04 10.24
C SER A 493 -52.42 -46.33 9.42
N ASN A 494 -53.10 -47.40 9.84
CA ASN A 494 -53.12 -48.65 9.09
C ASN A 494 -54.05 -48.52 7.89
N ASN A 495 -53.60 -48.97 6.72
CA ASN A 495 -54.37 -48.91 5.49
C ASN A 495 -55.32 -50.11 5.29
N THR A 496 -55.25 -51.11 6.18
CA THR A 496 -56.17 -52.26 6.22
C THR A 496 -57.23 -52.11 7.31
N PHE A 497 -58.48 -52.33 6.93
CA PHE A 497 -59.64 -52.42 7.82
C PHE A 497 -60.09 -53.88 7.93
N PHE A 498 -60.08 -54.43 9.14
CA PHE A 498 -60.43 -55.82 9.41
C PHE A 498 -61.91 -56.00 9.79
N ASN A 499 -62.46 -57.17 9.48
CA ASN A 499 -63.83 -57.57 9.86
C ASN A 499 -64.91 -56.59 9.37
N VAL A 500 -64.79 -56.16 8.12
CA VAL A 500 -65.73 -55.26 7.48
C VAL A 500 -66.82 -56.09 6.80
N ASP A 501 -68.08 -55.78 7.11
CA ASP A 501 -69.24 -56.40 6.46
C ASP A 501 -69.33 -55.99 4.98
N GLY A 502 -69.89 -56.85 4.12
CA GLY A 502 -70.15 -56.47 2.73
C GLY A 502 -71.09 -55.26 2.63
N GLY A 503 -70.83 -54.34 1.71
CA GLY A 503 -71.61 -53.11 1.58
C GLY A 503 -70.92 -52.02 0.77
N LEU A 504 -71.62 -50.90 0.59
CA LEU A 504 -71.09 -49.72 -0.08
C LEU A 504 -70.44 -48.79 0.95
N TYR A 505 -69.14 -48.56 0.81
CA TYR A 505 -68.34 -47.72 1.71
C TYR A 505 -67.85 -46.46 1.00
N THR A 506 -67.61 -45.41 1.79
CA THR A 506 -66.79 -44.27 1.35
C THR A 506 -65.47 -44.36 2.10
N VAL A 507 -64.39 -44.49 1.35
CA VAL A 507 -63.02 -44.43 1.86
C VAL A 507 -62.63 -42.96 1.98
N TYR A 508 -61.96 -42.60 3.07
CA TYR A 508 -61.43 -41.28 3.35
C TYR A 508 -59.93 -41.39 3.63
N VAL A 509 -59.11 -40.63 2.91
CA VAL A 509 -57.66 -40.56 3.10
C VAL A 509 -57.23 -39.11 3.28
N LYS A 510 -56.38 -38.83 4.26
CA LYS A 510 -55.76 -37.52 4.49
C LYS A 510 -54.30 -37.67 4.92
N ASP A 511 -53.48 -36.66 4.70
CA ASP A 511 -52.20 -36.55 5.41
C ASP A 511 -52.47 -36.17 6.88
N ARG A 512 -51.59 -36.61 7.79
CA ARG A 512 -51.71 -36.32 9.23
C ARG A 512 -51.64 -34.82 9.55
N ASN A 513 -50.84 -34.07 8.81
CA ASN A 513 -50.57 -32.66 9.05
C ASN A 513 -51.49 -31.74 8.23
N CYS A 514 -52.31 -32.29 7.33
CA CYS A 514 -53.21 -31.54 6.47
C CYS A 514 -54.69 -31.87 6.72
N SER A 515 -55.55 -30.89 6.44
CA SER A 515 -56.99 -30.99 6.65
C SER A 515 -57.75 -31.51 5.42
N HIS A 516 -57.12 -31.51 4.24
CA HIS A 516 -57.73 -32.03 3.02
C HIS A 516 -57.99 -33.54 3.13
N ILE A 517 -59.17 -33.98 2.71
CA ILE A 517 -59.57 -35.39 2.72
C ILE A 517 -59.97 -35.80 1.30
N THR A 518 -59.23 -36.74 0.74
CA THR A 518 -59.57 -37.42 -0.52
C THR A 518 -60.56 -38.53 -0.22
N THR A 519 -61.60 -38.67 -1.04
CA THR A 519 -62.62 -39.70 -0.84
C THR A 519 -62.85 -40.54 -2.09
N GLN A 520 -63.17 -41.82 -1.89
CA GLN A 520 -63.54 -42.74 -2.96
C GLN A 520 -64.65 -43.67 -2.48
N THR A 521 -65.71 -43.82 -3.29
CA THR A 521 -66.73 -44.84 -3.02
C THR A 521 -66.23 -46.20 -3.48
N TYR A 522 -66.38 -47.22 -2.62
CA TYR A 522 -65.97 -48.58 -2.89
C TYR A 522 -67.05 -49.57 -2.47
N LEU A 523 -67.41 -50.49 -3.36
CA LEU A 523 -68.30 -51.60 -3.06
C LEU A 523 -67.46 -52.77 -2.52
N HIS A 524 -67.51 -52.99 -1.21
CA HIS A 524 -66.89 -54.14 -0.58
C HIS A 524 -67.81 -55.34 -0.69
N PHE A 525 -67.34 -56.39 -1.38
CA PHE A 525 -68.08 -57.63 -1.54
C PHE A 525 -67.16 -58.81 -1.30
N TYR A 526 -67.59 -59.70 -0.42
CA TYR A 526 -66.92 -60.97 -0.17
C TYR A 526 -67.95 -62.06 0.09
N ILE A 527 -67.52 -63.30 -0.05
CA ILE A 527 -68.36 -64.47 0.22
C ILE A 527 -67.93 -65.07 1.55
N PRO A 528 -68.78 -65.07 2.60
CA PRO A 528 -68.45 -65.67 3.89
C PRO A 528 -68.07 -67.14 3.74
N LYS A 529 -67.05 -67.58 4.48
CA LYS A 529 -66.59 -68.98 4.46
C LYS A 529 -67.43 -69.89 5.36
N TYR A 530 -68.07 -69.34 6.38
CA TYR A 530 -68.93 -70.08 7.31
C TYR A 530 -70.04 -69.19 7.88
N PHE A 531 -71.04 -69.82 8.48
CA PHE A 531 -72.08 -69.15 9.27
C PHE A 531 -72.58 -70.07 10.40
N THR A 532 -73.00 -69.49 11.52
CA THR A 532 -73.38 -70.12 12.78
C THR A 532 -74.77 -69.68 13.22
N PRO A 533 -75.87 -70.32 12.75
CA PRO A 533 -77.23 -69.93 13.08
C PRO A 533 -77.62 -70.34 14.52
N ASN A 534 -77.01 -69.69 15.52
CA ASN A 534 -77.21 -69.90 16.96
C ASN A 534 -78.02 -68.77 17.62
N ASN A 535 -78.41 -67.76 16.84
CA ASN A 535 -79.20 -66.60 17.21
C ASN A 535 -78.50 -65.69 18.25
N ASP A 536 -77.16 -65.58 18.17
CA ASP A 536 -76.37 -64.64 18.96
C ASP A 536 -76.17 -63.27 18.28
N GLY A 537 -76.65 -63.12 17.04
CA GLY A 537 -76.54 -61.91 16.23
C GLY A 537 -75.33 -61.90 15.30
N GLU A 538 -74.38 -62.83 15.43
CA GLU A 538 -73.12 -62.88 14.72
C GLU A 538 -73.06 -64.07 13.76
N ASN A 539 -72.87 -63.80 12.46
CA ASN A 539 -72.81 -64.84 11.42
C ASN A 539 -74.01 -65.80 11.42
N ASP A 540 -75.21 -65.38 11.84
CA ASP A 540 -76.41 -66.23 11.95
C ASP A 540 -76.96 -66.75 10.61
N ALA A 541 -76.52 -66.17 9.51
CA ALA A 541 -76.91 -66.57 8.17
C ALA A 541 -75.75 -66.44 7.19
N PHE A 542 -75.77 -67.28 6.16
CA PHE A 542 -74.96 -67.05 4.97
C PHE A 542 -75.56 -65.87 4.21
N ASP A 543 -75.03 -64.68 4.50
CA ASP A 543 -75.46 -63.40 3.94
C ASP A 543 -74.43 -62.90 2.93
N LEU A 544 -74.89 -62.51 1.76
CA LEU A 544 -74.06 -61.92 0.72
C LEU A 544 -74.32 -60.42 0.69
N LYS A 545 -73.93 -59.75 1.78
CA LYS A 545 -74.14 -58.32 1.95
C LYS A 545 -73.44 -57.54 0.84
N GLY A 546 -74.09 -56.49 0.33
CA GLY A 546 -73.60 -55.68 -0.78
C GLY A 546 -73.91 -56.26 -2.17
N ILE A 547 -74.46 -57.48 -2.28
CA ILE A 547 -74.84 -58.07 -3.56
C ILE A 547 -75.94 -57.28 -4.29
N GLU A 548 -76.73 -56.51 -3.54
CA GLU A 548 -77.81 -55.66 -4.01
C GLU A 548 -77.34 -54.42 -4.77
N TYR A 549 -76.07 -54.03 -4.65
CA TYR A 549 -75.49 -52.90 -5.40
C TYR A 549 -74.99 -53.29 -6.80
N TYR A 550 -74.94 -54.58 -7.13
CA TYR A 550 -74.63 -55.05 -8.48
C TYR A 550 -75.86 -54.98 -9.40
N LEU A 551 -75.63 -54.74 -10.70
CA LEU A 551 -76.71 -54.59 -11.68
C LEU A 551 -77.50 -55.90 -11.88
N SER A 552 -76.84 -57.03 -11.72
CA SER A 552 -77.41 -58.35 -11.86
C SER A 552 -76.75 -59.34 -10.89
N SER A 553 -77.57 -60.14 -10.21
CA SER A 553 -77.10 -61.17 -9.29
C SER A 553 -77.95 -62.44 -9.35
N THR A 554 -77.32 -63.61 -9.26
CA THR A 554 -78.00 -64.90 -9.09
C THR A 554 -77.22 -65.73 -8.10
N VAL A 555 -77.87 -66.18 -7.04
CA VAL A 555 -77.27 -67.00 -5.98
C VAL A 555 -78.01 -68.32 -5.93
N SER A 556 -77.27 -69.43 -5.93
CA SER A 556 -77.81 -70.78 -5.81
C SER A 556 -77.00 -71.57 -4.79
N ILE A 557 -77.67 -72.22 -3.83
CA ILE A 557 -77.06 -73.06 -2.79
C ILE A 557 -77.46 -74.51 -3.02
N PHE A 558 -76.51 -75.44 -2.88
CA PHE A 558 -76.68 -76.86 -3.11
C PHE A 558 -76.15 -77.69 -1.93
N ASN A 559 -76.74 -78.86 -1.69
CA ASN A 559 -76.14 -79.85 -0.79
C ASN A 559 -75.03 -80.65 -1.49
N ARG A 560 -74.34 -81.53 -0.74
CA ARG A 560 -73.27 -82.41 -1.25
C ARG A 560 -73.65 -83.35 -2.41
N TYR A 561 -74.94 -83.53 -2.67
CA TYR A 561 -75.45 -84.35 -3.76
C TYR A 561 -75.90 -83.52 -4.98
N GLY A 562 -75.68 -82.20 -4.97
CA GLY A 562 -76.09 -81.29 -6.05
C GLY A 562 -77.58 -80.90 -6.04
N LYS A 563 -78.34 -81.22 -4.98
CA LYS A 563 -79.73 -80.79 -4.84
C LYS A 563 -79.78 -79.29 -4.53
N LEU A 564 -80.51 -78.52 -5.34
CA LEU A 564 -80.76 -77.09 -5.11
C LEU A 564 -81.57 -76.90 -3.82
N LEU A 565 -81.01 -76.14 -2.88
CA LEU A 565 -81.60 -75.84 -1.58
C LEU A 565 -82.23 -74.45 -1.54
N LYS A 566 -81.53 -73.44 -2.08
CA LYS A 566 -82.04 -72.07 -2.13
C LYS A 566 -81.57 -71.37 -3.40
N ARG A 567 -82.43 -70.52 -3.96
CA ARG A 567 -82.10 -69.69 -5.12
C ARG A 567 -82.64 -68.27 -4.97
N SER A 568 -81.87 -67.30 -5.41
CA SER A 568 -82.26 -65.90 -5.48
C SER A 568 -81.75 -65.26 -6.77
N ARG A 569 -82.44 -64.23 -7.24
CA ARG A 569 -82.04 -63.43 -8.40
C ARG A 569 -82.38 -61.96 -8.16
N ASN A 570 -81.42 -61.07 -8.41
CA ASN A 570 -81.55 -59.60 -8.37
C ASN A 570 -82.23 -59.08 -7.09
N ARG A 571 -81.87 -59.63 -5.93
CA ARG A 571 -82.36 -59.21 -4.62
C ARG A 571 -81.35 -59.60 -3.53
N PRO A 572 -81.36 -58.96 -2.36
CA PRO A 572 -80.52 -59.35 -1.22
C PRO A 572 -80.62 -60.86 -0.95
N PHE A 573 -79.50 -61.48 -0.56
CA PHE A 573 -79.43 -62.92 -0.32
C PHE A 573 -78.95 -63.21 1.09
N SER A 574 -79.80 -63.88 1.87
CA SER A 574 -79.45 -64.42 3.18
C SER A 574 -80.02 -65.82 3.35
N TRP A 575 -79.28 -66.73 3.98
CA TRP A 575 -79.70 -68.11 4.24
C TRP A 575 -79.28 -68.62 5.62
N ASN A 576 -80.26 -68.92 6.46
CA ASN A 576 -80.07 -69.39 7.83
C ASN A 576 -79.84 -70.92 7.95
N GLY A 577 -79.47 -71.60 6.87
CA GLY A 577 -79.22 -73.04 6.90
C GLY A 577 -80.48 -73.90 7.10
N THR A 578 -81.63 -73.44 6.57
CA THR A 578 -82.88 -74.22 6.54
C THR A 578 -83.28 -74.60 5.12
N PHE A 579 -83.99 -75.73 5.00
CA PHE A 579 -84.64 -76.16 3.76
C PHE A 579 -86.02 -76.72 4.09
N ASN A 580 -87.07 -76.20 3.45
CA ASN A 580 -88.46 -76.56 3.75
C ASN A 580 -88.83 -76.46 5.25
N ASN A 581 -88.36 -75.41 5.92
CA ASN A 581 -88.53 -75.17 7.36
C ASN A 581 -87.82 -76.16 8.30
N GLU A 582 -87.02 -77.10 7.77
CA GLU A 582 -86.19 -77.99 8.58
C GLU A 582 -84.75 -77.47 8.69
N LEU A 583 -84.14 -77.70 9.86
CA LEU A 583 -82.74 -77.38 10.12
C LEU A 583 -81.84 -78.34 9.36
N LEU A 584 -80.94 -77.82 8.53
CA LEU A 584 -79.94 -78.64 7.86
C LEU A 584 -78.76 -78.96 8.79
N PRO A 585 -78.11 -80.13 8.63
CA PRO A 585 -76.99 -80.54 9.47
C PRO A 585 -75.76 -79.65 9.26
N THR A 586 -74.88 -79.61 10.28
CA THR A 586 -73.51 -79.08 10.16
C THR A 586 -72.78 -79.84 9.05
N ASP A 587 -72.56 -79.17 7.93
CA ASP A 587 -71.91 -79.71 6.72
C ASP A 587 -71.45 -78.51 5.85
N ASP A 588 -70.68 -78.81 4.80
CA ASP A 588 -70.39 -77.85 3.74
C ASP A 588 -71.52 -77.82 2.71
N TYR A 589 -71.83 -76.62 2.23
CA TYR A 589 -72.84 -76.36 1.21
C TYR A 589 -72.21 -75.61 0.05
N TRP A 590 -72.49 -76.04 -1.17
CA TRP A 590 -71.86 -75.46 -2.36
C TRP A 590 -72.70 -74.31 -2.87
N TYR A 591 -72.05 -73.19 -3.21
CA TYR A 591 -72.71 -72.04 -3.81
C TYR A 591 -72.27 -71.85 -5.26
N VAL A 592 -73.19 -71.30 -6.06
CA VAL A 592 -72.90 -70.66 -7.33
C VAL A 592 -73.47 -69.25 -7.25
N VAL A 593 -72.59 -68.26 -7.21
CA VAL A 593 -72.91 -66.83 -7.21
C VAL A 593 -72.51 -66.27 -8.57
N VAL A 594 -73.44 -65.67 -9.29
CA VAL A 594 -73.16 -64.96 -10.55
C VAL A 594 -73.53 -63.51 -10.34
N ILE A 595 -72.56 -62.61 -10.42
CA ILE A 595 -72.75 -61.15 -10.32
C ILE A 595 -72.18 -60.49 -11.56
N ASP A 596 -72.98 -59.66 -12.24
CA ASP A 596 -72.58 -58.93 -13.45
C ASP A 596 -71.83 -59.76 -14.50
N GLY A 597 -72.28 -61.00 -14.68
CA GLY A 597 -71.71 -61.97 -15.63
C GLY A 597 -70.51 -62.77 -15.10
N GLN A 598 -69.90 -62.38 -13.98
CA GLN A 598 -68.83 -63.12 -13.32
C GLN A 598 -69.38 -64.22 -12.44
N ARG A 599 -68.86 -65.45 -12.60
CA ARG A 599 -69.29 -66.64 -11.86
C ARG A 599 -68.29 -67.02 -10.77
N PHE A 600 -68.75 -67.04 -9.53
CA PHE A 600 -68.05 -67.49 -8.34
C PHE A 600 -68.66 -68.81 -7.87
N THR A 601 -67.80 -69.78 -7.57
CA THR A 601 -68.22 -71.07 -7.03
C THR A 601 -67.32 -71.46 -5.88
N GLY A 602 -67.91 -72.04 -4.84
CA GLY A 602 -67.18 -72.49 -3.67
C GLY A 602 -68.11 -73.23 -2.73
N HIS A 603 -67.70 -73.37 -1.49
CA HIS A 603 -68.55 -73.86 -0.41
C HIS A 603 -68.59 -72.86 0.74
N VAL A 604 -69.66 -72.95 1.52
CA VAL A 604 -69.81 -72.29 2.81
C VAL A 604 -70.09 -73.38 3.85
N THR A 605 -69.40 -73.30 4.99
CA THR A 605 -69.62 -74.22 6.10
C THR A 605 -70.77 -73.73 6.97
N LEU A 606 -71.81 -74.55 7.14
CA LEU A 606 -72.82 -74.34 8.18
C LEU A 606 -72.31 -75.00 9.46
N LYS A 607 -72.13 -74.24 10.54
CA LYS A 607 -71.67 -74.75 11.84
C LYS A 607 -72.74 -74.53 12.90
N ARG A 608 -73.28 -75.61 13.46
CA ARG A 608 -74.23 -75.58 14.59
C ARG A 608 -73.60 -76.08 15.87
#